data_AF-A0A7R9QZ98-F1
#
_entry.id   AF-A0A7R9QZ98-F1
#
_cell.length_a   1.000
_cell.length_b   1.000
_cell.length_c   1.000
_cell.angle_alpha   90.00
_cell.angle_beta   90.00
_cell.angle_gamma   90.00
#
_symmetry.space_group_name_H-M   'P 1'
#
loop_
_entity.id
_entity.type
_entity.pdbx_description
1 polymer ?
#
loop_
_entity_poly.entity_id
_entity_poly.type
_entity_poly.pdbx_seq_one_letter_code
_entity_poly.pdbx_strand_id
1 'polypeptide(L)'
;METKPLDSLKDSDFFAGKKRLAFLDLLLHQHLVANTLTLEDLREEVDTFMFAGHDTTAQAISWTLYMLGLHPDIQTRVREEVDSIMDCHSDDEDCSLDDLKQLKYLECVLKEVQRLYPTAPFIGRELSEDTYI
;
A
#
# COMPACT_ATOMS: atom_id res chain seq x y z
N MET A 1 1.19 -19.00 18.40
CA MET A 1 1.52 -17.62 18.82
C MET A 1 0.27 -17.07 19.50
N GLU A 2 0.24 -17.05 20.84
CA GLU A 2 -0.96 -16.66 21.59
C GLU A 2 -1.21 -15.16 21.45
N THR A 3 -2.38 -14.78 20.93
CA THR A 3 -2.81 -13.39 20.83
C THR A 3 -3.37 -12.94 22.18
N LYS A 4 -2.70 -11.97 22.81
CA LYS A 4 -3.26 -11.26 23.96
C LYS A 4 -4.61 -10.62 23.57
N PRO A 5 -5.62 -10.64 24.46
CA PRO A 5 -6.90 -10.00 24.21
C PRO A 5 -6.74 -8.48 24.04
N LEU A 6 -7.51 -7.90 23.10
CA LEU A 6 -7.37 -6.50 22.66
C LEU A 6 -7.49 -5.50 23.83
N ASP A 7 -8.38 -5.81 24.79
CA ASP A 7 -8.65 -4.99 25.99
C ASP A 7 -7.48 -4.91 26.98
N SER A 8 -6.42 -5.69 26.78
CA SER A 8 -5.23 -5.74 27.66
C SER A 8 -4.02 -4.97 27.13
N LEU A 9 -4.13 -4.33 25.96
CA LEU A 9 -3.06 -3.57 25.31
C LEU A 9 -3.02 -2.14 25.88
N LYS A 10 -1.84 -1.68 26.31
CA LYS A 10 -1.64 -0.31 26.84
C LYS A 10 -1.17 0.63 25.73
N ASP A 11 -1.48 1.93 25.79
CA ASP A 11 -1.04 2.95 24.80
C ASP A 11 0.47 2.88 24.44
N SER A 12 1.32 2.47 25.39
CA SER A 12 2.74 2.22 25.16
C SER A 12 3.04 1.05 24.21
N ASP A 13 2.19 0.01 24.19
CA ASP A 13 2.32 -1.15 23.31
C ASP A 13 2.00 -0.81 21.83
N PHE A 14 1.32 0.32 21.57
CA PHE A 14 0.92 0.77 20.23
C PHE A 14 2.04 1.44 19.45
N PHE A 15 2.92 2.16 20.15
CA PHE A 15 4.03 2.91 19.53
C PHE A 15 5.40 2.33 19.86
N ALA A 16 5.54 1.54 20.94
CA ALA A 16 6.79 0.91 21.33
C ALA A 16 6.92 -0.52 20.78
N GLY A 17 7.02 -0.64 19.45
CA GLY A 17 7.77 -1.71 18.76
C GLY A 17 7.47 -3.19 19.07
N LYS A 18 6.37 -3.56 19.74
CA LYS A 18 6.12 -4.97 20.12
C LYS A 18 5.03 -5.72 19.36
N LYS A 19 4.25 -5.08 18.50
CA LYS A 19 3.49 -5.76 17.43
C LYS A 19 2.97 -4.73 16.42
N ARG A 20 3.27 -4.87 15.13
CA ARG A 20 2.52 -4.14 14.09
C ARG A 20 1.13 -4.75 14.03
N LEU A 21 0.13 -3.98 14.44
CA LEU A 21 -1.27 -4.35 14.32
C LEU A 21 -1.71 -4.24 12.85
N ALA A 22 -2.64 -5.10 12.44
CA ALA A 22 -3.29 -4.92 11.15
C ALA A 22 -4.14 -3.63 11.19
N PHE A 23 -4.45 -3.08 10.01
CA PHE A 23 -5.23 -1.85 9.91
C PHE A 23 -6.57 -1.91 10.68
N LEU A 24 -7.31 -3.02 10.53
CA LEU A 24 -8.58 -3.21 11.24
C LEU A 24 -8.39 -3.29 12.77
N ASP A 25 -7.32 -3.93 13.25
CA ASP A 25 -7.02 -4.00 14.68
C ASP A 25 -6.73 -2.61 15.26
N LEU A 26 -6.09 -1.72 14.50
CA LEU A 26 -5.86 -0.33 14.90
C LEU A 26 -7.18 0.44 15.03
N LEU A 27 -8.08 0.30 14.06
CA LEU A 27 -9.40 0.95 14.11
C LEU A 27 -10.27 0.40 15.26
N LEU A 28 -10.26 -0.92 15.45
CA LEU A 28 -10.98 -1.56 16.56
C LEU A 28 -10.46 -1.08 17.91
N HIS A 29 -9.16 -0.88 18.06
CA HIS A 29 -8.60 -0.30 19.28
C HIS A 29 -9.09 1.14 19.52
N GLN A 30 -9.12 1.97 18.48
CA GLN A 30 -9.62 3.34 18.58
C GLN A 30 -11.10 3.39 18.99
N HIS A 31 -11.90 2.44 18.51
CA HIS A 31 -13.29 2.32 18.89
C HIS A 31 -13.48 1.79 20.33
N LEU A 32 -12.84 0.66 20.67
CA LEU A 32 -13.12 -0.07 21.92
C LEU A 32 -12.41 0.49 23.15
N VAL A 33 -11.20 1.03 22.98
CA VAL A 33 -10.35 1.46 24.11
C VAL A 33 -10.23 2.97 24.16
N ALA A 34 -9.87 3.61 23.04
CA ALA A 34 -9.69 5.06 23.01
C ALA A 34 -11.02 5.83 22.97
N ASN A 35 -12.10 5.18 22.51
CA ASN A 35 -13.44 5.76 22.32
C ASN A 35 -13.41 7.06 21.49
N THR A 36 -12.53 7.10 20.49
CA THR A 36 -12.30 8.24 19.59
C THR A 36 -13.06 8.12 18.28
N LEU A 37 -13.42 6.89 17.88
CA LEU A 37 -14.20 6.58 16.69
C LEU A 37 -15.51 5.89 17.09
N THR A 38 -16.61 6.31 16.50
CA THR A 38 -17.87 5.55 16.58
C THR A 38 -17.76 4.28 15.72
N LEU A 39 -18.70 3.36 15.90
CA LEU A 39 -18.75 2.15 15.06
C LEU A 39 -19.06 2.50 13.59
N GLU A 40 -19.79 3.59 13.35
CA GLU A 40 -20.08 4.06 12.01
C GLU A 40 -18.82 4.63 11.35
N ASP A 41 -18.09 5.51 12.05
CA ASP A 41 -16.83 6.07 11.54
C ASP A 41 -15.83 4.94 11.21
N LEU A 42 -15.72 3.91 12.06
CA LEU A 42 -14.86 2.75 11.80
C LEU A 42 -15.24 2.05 10.49
N ARG A 43 -16.54 1.85 10.24
CA ARG A 43 -17.02 1.20 9.00
C ARG A 43 -16.73 2.07 7.79
N GLU A 44 -17.01 3.36 7.87
CA GLU A 44 -16.74 4.32 6.81
C GLU A 44 -15.25 4.37 6.44
N GLU A 45 -14.36 4.33 7.43
CA GLU A 45 -12.91 4.27 7.21
C GLU A 45 -12.50 2.94 6.54
N VAL A 46 -13.02 1.81 7.01
CA VAL A 46 -12.73 0.51 6.38
C VAL A 46 -13.20 0.50 4.92
N ASP A 47 -14.41 0.96 4.64
CA ASP A 47 -14.96 1.01 3.29
C ASP A 47 -14.16 1.93 2.38
N THR A 48 -13.76 3.10 2.88
CA THR A 48 -12.96 4.08 2.14
C THR A 48 -11.60 3.51 1.75
N PHE A 49 -10.86 2.93 2.69
CA PHE A 49 -9.53 2.37 2.42
C PHE A 49 -9.58 1.16 1.48
N MET A 50 -10.58 0.28 1.65
CA MET A 50 -10.74 -0.88 0.78
C MET A 50 -11.11 -0.46 -0.64
N PHE A 51 -12.08 0.45 -0.81
CA PHE A 51 -12.50 0.90 -2.14
C PHE A 51 -11.42 1.70 -2.86
N ALA A 52 -10.86 2.72 -2.19
CA ALA A 52 -9.84 3.57 -2.79
C ALA A 52 -8.56 2.81 -3.11
N GLY A 53 -8.17 1.83 -2.27
CA GLY A 53 -6.98 1.02 -2.47
C GLY A 53 -7.14 -0.09 -3.51
N HIS A 54 -8.33 -0.73 -3.58
CA HIS A 54 -8.55 -1.90 -4.42
C HIS A 54 -8.52 -1.55 -5.91
N ASP A 55 -9.43 -0.69 -6.36
CA ASP A 55 -9.61 -0.44 -7.80
C ASP A 55 -8.40 0.27 -8.40
N THR A 56 -7.82 1.23 -7.67
CA THR A 56 -6.64 1.98 -8.13
C THR A 56 -5.41 1.08 -8.25
N THR A 57 -5.16 0.19 -7.29
CA THR A 57 -4.02 -0.73 -7.33
C THR A 57 -4.22 -1.81 -8.39
N ALA A 58 -5.42 -2.40 -8.49
CA ALA A 58 -5.72 -3.40 -9.51
C ALA A 58 -5.54 -2.85 -10.93
N GLN A 59 -5.98 -1.61 -11.17
CA GLN A 59 -5.80 -0.95 -12.46
C GLN A 59 -4.32 -0.63 -12.75
N ALA A 60 -3.55 -0.17 -11.75
CA ALA A 60 -2.12 0.11 -11.91
C ALA A 60 -1.33 -1.14 -12.30
N ILE A 61 -1.61 -2.27 -11.62
CA ILE A 61 -1.01 -3.57 -11.93
C ILE A 61 -1.41 -4.02 -13.33
N SER A 62 -2.70 -3.92 -13.68
CA SER A 62 -3.22 -4.34 -14.98
C SER A 62 -2.53 -3.60 -16.13
N TRP A 63 -2.41 -2.27 -16.05
CA TRP A 63 -1.70 -1.48 -17.06
C TRP A 63 -0.21 -1.81 -17.11
N THR A 64 0.41 -2.06 -15.97
CA THR A 64 1.84 -2.40 -15.91
C THR A 64 2.10 -3.74 -16.60
N LEU A 65 1.30 -4.77 -16.29
CA LEU A 65 1.39 -6.08 -16.94
C LEU A 65 1.13 -5.98 -18.45
N TYR A 66 0.15 -5.18 -18.85
CA TYR A 66 -0.14 -4.94 -20.26
C TYR A 66 1.06 -4.29 -20.98
N MET A 67 1.64 -3.24 -20.42
CA MET A 67 2.79 -2.54 -21.00
C MET A 67 4.03 -3.45 -21.05
N LEU A 68 4.30 -4.22 -19.99
CA LEU A 68 5.40 -5.20 -20.01
C LEU A 68 5.19 -6.27 -21.10
N GLY A 69 3.95 -6.71 -21.33
CA GLY A 69 3.62 -7.64 -22.41
C GLY A 69 3.84 -7.07 -23.83
N LEU A 70 3.73 -5.76 -24.00
CA LEU A 70 3.99 -5.07 -25.26
C LEU A 70 5.47 -4.72 -25.47
N HIS A 71 6.28 -4.71 -24.40
CA HIS A 71 7.69 -4.31 -24.41
C HIS A 71 8.60 -5.41 -23.85
N PRO A 72 8.91 -6.47 -24.63
CA PRO A 72 9.67 -7.62 -24.16
C PRO A 72 11.09 -7.30 -23.68
N ASP A 73 11.72 -6.27 -24.25
CA ASP A 73 13.03 -5.75 -23.85
C ASP A 73 12.98 -5.16 -22.43
N ILE A 74 11.95 -4.38 -22.14
CA ILE A 74 11.71 -3.81 -20.81
C ILE A 74 11.34 -4.90 -19.81
N GLN A 75 10.49 -5.86 -20.20
CA GLN A 75 10.16 -7.01 -19.36
C GLN A 75 11.39 -7.84 -19.00
N THR A 76 12.29 -8.08 -19.97
CA THR A 76 13.54 -8.81 -19.74
C THR A 76 14.40 -8.10 -18.70
N ARG A 77 14.55 -6.77 -18.83
CA ARG A 77 15.34 -5.98 -17.89
C ARG A 77 14.74 -5.90 -16.49
N VAL A 78 13.40 -5.83 -16.36
CA VAL A 78 12.72 -5.93 -15.07
C VAL A 78 12.96 -7.30 -14.44
N ARG A 79 12.87 -8.38 -15.23
CA ARG A 79 13.14 -9.74 -14.74
C ARG A 79 14.58 -9.88 -14.27
N GLU A 80 15.56 -9.40 -15.03
CA GLU A 80 16.97 -9.39 -14.63
C GLU A 80 17.20 -8.63 -13.32
N GLU A 81 16.54 -7.48 -13.11
CA GLU A 81 16.61 -6.75 -11.85
C GLU A 81 16.04 -7.57 -10.69
N VAL A 82 14.84 -8.13 -10.86
CA VAL A 82 14.18 -8.97 -9.84
C VAL A 82 15.03 -10.18 -9.51
N ASP A 83 15.47 -10.94 -10.51
CA ASP A 83 16.29 -12.14 -10.33
C ASP A 83 17.61 -11.80 -9.62
N SER A 84 18.26 -10.68 -9.97
CA SER A 84 19.52 -10.27 -9.31
C SER A 84 19.39 -10.00 -7.81
N ILE A 85 18.20 -9.62 -7.35
CA ILE A 85 17.89 -9.38 -5.94
C ILE A 85 17.40 -10.68 -5.29
N MET A 86 16.57 -11.46 -5.97
CA MET A 86 15.99 -12.69 -5.42
C MET A 86 16.98 -13.85 -5.35
N ASP A 87 17.94 -13.94 -6.27
CA ASP A 87 18.97 -14.99 -6.31
C ASP A 87 19.93 -14.96 -5.10
N CYS A 88 19.90 -13.88 -4.30
CA CYS A 88 20.67 -13.81 -3.06
C CYS A 88 19.95 -14.48 -1.86
N HIS A 89 18.68 -14.85 -2.03
CA HIS A 89 17.87 -15.53 -1.03
C HIS A 89 17.91 -17.04 -1.20
N SER A 90 17.84 -17.77 -0.08
CA SER A 90 17.50 -19.20 -0.13
C SER A 90 16.02 -19.39 -0.47
N ASP A 91 15.63 -20.55 -1.03
CA ASP A 91 14.25 -20.86 -1.41
C ASP A 91 13.20 -20.67 -0.29
N ASP A 92 13.63 -20.69 0.98
CA ASP A 92 12.78 -20.51 2.17
C ASP A 92 12.75 -19.06 2.71
N GLU A 93 13.42 -18.11 2.08
CA GLU A 93 13.52 -16.72 2.55
C GLU A 93 12.57 -15.80 1.76
N ASP A 94 11.63 -15.18 2.49
CA ASP A 94 10.68 -14.23 1.92
C ASP A 94 11.36 -12.91 1.53
N CYS A 95 10.83 -12.25 0.50
CA CYS A 95 11.24 -10.90 0.11
C CYS A 95 11.07 -9.92 1.27
N SER A 96 12.16 -9.24 1.63
CA SER A 96 12.17 -8.23 2.68
C SER A 96 11.80 -6.84 2.15
N LEU A 97 11.48 -5.93 3.07
CA LEU A 97 11.25 -4.52 2.72
C LEU A 97 12.50 -3.82 2.17
N ASP A 98 13.70 -4.31 2.50
CA ASP A 98 14.93 -3.74 1.99
C ASP A 98 15.19 -4.20 0.55
N ASP A 99 14.76 -5.40 0.17
CA ASP A 99 14.82 -5.90 -1.21
C ASP A 99 13.91 -5.09 -2.14
N LEU A 100 12.70 -4.77 -1.66
CA LEU A 100 11.78 -3.91 -2.41
C LEU A 100 12.35 -2.53 -2.73
N LYS A 101 13.21 -1.96 -1.86
CA LYS A 101 13.88 -0.67 -2.11
C LYS A 101 14.97 -0.76 -3.19
N GLN A 102 15.43 -1.97 -3.52
CA GLN A 102 16.45 -2.19 -4.53
C GLN A 102 15.86 -2.31 -5.94
N LEU A 103 14.55 -2.55 -6.08
CA LEU A 103 13.80 -2.67 -7.35
C LEU A 103 13.57 -1.31 -8.06
N LYS A 104 14.66 -0.59 -8.33
CA LYS A 104 14.62 0.79 -8.84
C LYS A 104 14.08 0.88 -10.26
N TYR A 105 14.43 -0.08 -11.13
CA TYR A 105 13.99 -0.10 -12.50
C TYR A 105 12.51 -0.47 -12.61
N LEU A 106 12.06 -1.46 -11.83
CA LEU A 106 10.63 -1.75 -11.69
C LEU A 106 9.85 -0.53 -11.19
N GLU A 107 10.37 0.19 -10.19
CA GLU A 107 9.75 1.44 -9.73
C GLU A 107 9.64 2.49 -10.85
N CYS A 108 10.66 2.63 -11.69
CA CYS A 108 10.62 3.50 -12.86
C CYS A 108 9.53 3.07 -13.85
N VAL A 109 9.40 1.76 -14.11
CA VAL A 109 8.36 1.22 -14.99
C VAL A 109 6.96 1.51 -14.43
N LEU A 110 6.73 1.25 -13.14
CA LEU A 110 5.45 1.56 -12.48
C LEU A 110 5.11 3.05 -12.60
N LYS A 111 6.08 3.94 -12.36
CA LYS A 111 5.91 5.39 -12.49
C LYS A 111 5.61 5.81 -13.92
N GLU A 112 6.28 5.23 -14.90
CA GLU A 112 6.06 5.56 -16.31
C GLU A 112 4.68 5.07 -16.80
N VAL A 113 4.26 3.88 -16.36
CA VAL A 113 2.91 3.37 -16.63
C VAL A 113 1.88 4.31 -16.04
N GLN A 114 2.03 4.74 -14.78
CA GLN A 114 1.09 5.67 -14.15
C GLN A 114 1.15 7.09 -14.75
N ARG A 115 2.26 7.49 -15.38
CA ARG A 115 2.36 8.74 -16.15
C ARG A 115 1.51 8.68 -17.42
N LEU A 116 1.48 7.53 -18.09
CA LEU A 116 0.71 7.31 -19.32
C LEU A 116 -0.76 6.97 -19.03
N TYR A 117 -1.01 6.16 -18.02
CA TYR A 117 -2.30 5.60 -17.62
C TYR A 117 -2.54 5.85 -16.12
N PRO A 118 -2.80 7.10 -15.71
CA PRO A 118 -3.05 7.43 -14.31
C PRO A 118 -4.35 6.77 -13.84
N THR A 119 -4.29 6.00 -12.74
CA THR A 119 -5.45 5.32 -12.14
C THR A 119 -6.42 6.27 -11.42
N ALA A 120 -5.94 7.46 -11.08
CA ALA A 120 -6.74 8.58 -10.59
C ALA A 120 -6.48 9.83 -11.46
N PRO A 121 -7.12 9.93 -12.65
CA PRO A 121 -6.80 10.97 -13.64
C PRO A 121 -7.31 12.37 -13.29
N PHE A 122 -8.30 12.46 -12.39
CA PHE A 122 -8.93 13.72 -12.02
C PHE A 122 -8.89 13.93 -10.52
N ILE A 123 -8.67 15.18 -10.13
CA ILE A 123 -8.80 15.63 -8.76
C ILE A 123 -9.55 16.96 -8.73
N GLY A 124 -10.68 16.99 -8.03
CA GLY A 124 -11.51 18.19 -7.89
C GLY A 124 -10.95 19.17 -6.86
N ARG A 125 -11.21 20.46 -7.08
CA ARG A 125 -11.00 21.53 -6.10
C ARG A 125 -12.23 22.42 -6.12
N GLU A 126 -12.69 22.81 -4.94
CA GLU A 126 -13.72 23.84 -4.76
C GLU A 126 -13.05 25.04 -4.10
N LEU A 127 -13.35 26.25 -4.59
CA LEU A 127 -12.80 27.48 -4.02
C LEU A 127 -13.59 27.85 -2.76
N SER A 128 -12.89 28.07 -1.66
CA SER A 128 -13.50 28.57 -0.42
C SER A 128 -13.71 30.09 -0.43
N GLU A 129 -12.98 30.81 -1.27
CA GLU A 129 -13.04 32.26 -1.42
C GLU A 129 -12.53 32.69 -2.80
N ASP A 130 -12.84 33.92 -3.21
CA ASP A 130 -12.39 34.50 -4.47
C ASP A 130 -10.85 34.53 -4.54
N THR A 131 -10.29 33.98 -5.61
CA THR A 131 -8.83 33.84 -5.80
C THR A 131 -8.45 34.19 -7.24
N TYR A 132 -7.22 34.65 -7.42
CA TYR A 132 -6.60 34.95 -8.71
C TYR A 132 -5.42 33.98 -8.94
N ILE A 133 -5.27 33.49 -10.18
CA ILE A 133 -4.19 32.57 -10.60
C ILE A 133 -2.92 33.34 -10.92
#